data_AF-A0A1G2EZV1-F1
#
_entry.id   AF-A0A1G2EZV1-F1
#
_cell.length_a   1.000
_cell.length_b   1.000
_cell.length_c   1.000
_cell.angle_alpha   90.00
_cell.angle_beta   90.00
_cell.angle_gamma   90.00
#
_symmetry.space_group_name_H-M   'P 1'
#
loop_
_entity.id
_entity.type
_entity.pdbx_description
1 polymer ?
#
loop_
_entity_poly.entity_id
_entity_poly.type
_entity_poly.pdbx_seq_one_letter_code
_entity_poly.pdbx_strand_id
1 'polypeptide(L)'
;MGILITHIAYVFNGMHPELWHYFIGGLLAISPDLNVFRFLILGLKNPDKKRTHHHASLSHYPIFVIPLITVIAAYALGETMWMWIAGFCVLWHLIHDTKGCGGSNLVWFWPFFKKPISFWPLGVERESIRADSLEDHRKWLTENYVKFSVSSFCGIVFALSVVSGVTANYFKMTYNSGVLILTLLVLVLFIYSRLYDLFIKNSQK
;
A
#
# COMPACT_ATOMS: atom_id res chain seq x y z
N MET A 1 7.76 -15.04 6.95
CA MET A 1 7.46 -14.82 5.52
C MET A 1 8.65 -14.21 4.79
N GLY A 2 9.14 -13.02 5.17
CA GLY A 2 10.24 -12.34 4.47
C GLY A 2 11.50 -13.16 4.24
N ILE A 3 12.01 -13.83 5.28
CA ILE A 3 13.20 -14.71 5.20
C ILE A 3 13.03 -15.79 4.12
N LEU A 4 11.86 -16.43 4.05
CA LEU A 4 11.57 -17.49 3.08
C LEU A 4 11.50 -16.93 1.65
N ILE A 5 10.80 -15.80 1.45
CA ILE A 5 10.68 -15.14 0.16
C ILE A 5 12.06 -14.74 -0.37
N THR A 6 12.90 -14.15 0.48
CA THR A 6 14.30 -13.84 0.15
C THR A 6 15.07 -15.10 -0.21
N HIS A 7 14.97 -16.17 0.58
CA HIS A 7 15.67 -17.42 0.27
C HIS A 7 15.33 -17.94 -1.13
N ILE A 8 14.02 -18.04 -1.43
CA ILE A 8 13.52 -18.53 -2.71
C ILE A 8 14.01 -17.64 -3.86
N ALA A 9 13.97 -16.31 -3.70
CA ALA A 9 14.44 -15.39 -4.71
C ALA A 9 15.93 -15.58 -5.04
N TYR A 10 16.78 -15.76 -4.03
CA TYR A 10 18.22 -16.00 -4.25
C TYR A 10 18.48 -17.36 -4.91
N VAL A 11 17.85 -18.42 -4.42
CA VAL A 11 18.00 -19.78 -4.99
C VAL A 11 17.52 -19.80 -6.44
N PHE A 12 16.40 -19.14 -6.76
CA PHE A 12 15.88 -19.05 -8.12
C PHE A 12 16.83 -18.33 -9.09
N ASN A 13 17.60 -17.36 -8.59
CA ASN A 13 18.61 -16.64 -9.38
C ASN A 13 19.99 -17.31 -9.36
N GLY A 14 20.13 -18.50 -8.76
CA GLY A 14 21.41 -19.20 -8.66
C GLY A 14 22.42 -18.50 -7.75
N MET A 15 21.95 -17.67 -6.80
CA MET A 15 22.78 -16.91 -5.87
C MET A 15 22.70 -17.50 -4.46
N HIS A 16 23.74 -17.25 -3.66
CA HIS A 16 23.77 -17.63 -2.25
C HIS A 16 23.37 -16.43 -1.36
N PRO A 17 22.30 -16.53 -0.57
CA PRO A 17 21.91 -15.46 0.33
C PRO A 17 22.84 -15.39 1.55
N GLU A 18 23.53 -14.27 1.71
CA GLU A 18 24.15 -13.84 2.97
C GLU A 18 23.12 -13.46 4.05
N LEU A 19 23.59 -13.41 5.31
CA LEU A 19 22.75 -13.14 6.48
C LEU A 19 21.97 -11.82 6.41
N TRP A 20 22.59 -10.76 5.89
CA TRP A 20 21.95 -9.43 5.82
C TRP A 20 20.76 -9.42 4.86
N HIS A 21 20.78 -10.25 3.80
CA HIS A 21 19.64 -10.35 2.90
C HIS A 21 18.39 -10.84 3.63
N TYR A 22 18.53 -11.83 4.51
CA TYR A 22 17.42 -12.32 5.33
C TYR A 22 16.90 -11.27 6.30
N PHE A 23 17.81 -10.48 6.88
CA PHE A 23 17.45 -9.38 7.76
C PHE A 23 16.60 -8.34 7.01
N ILE A 24 17.04 -7.90 5.84
CA ILE A 24 16.27 -6.96 5.00
C ILE A 24 14.94 -7.57 4.55
N GLY A 25 14.93 -8.84 4.13
CA GLY A 25 13.69 -9.55 3.80
C GLY A 25 12.69 -9.55 4.95
N GLY A 26 13.16 -9.77 6.18
CA GLY A 26 12.37 -9.65 7.40
C GLY A 26 11.79 -8.25 7.60
N LEU A 27 12.60 -7.21 7.44
CA LEU A 27 12.15 -5.82 7.54
C LEU A 27 11.10 -5.47 6.48
N LEU A 28 11.31 -5.90 5.23
CA LEU A 28 10.37 -5.68 4.14
C LEU A 28 9.03 -6.38 4.39
N ALA A 29 9.04 -7.58 4.99
CA ALA A 29 7.80 -8.26 5.34
C ALA A 29 6.98 -7.52 6.41
N ILE A 30 7.63 -6.83 7.36
CA ILE A 30 6.97 -6.09 8.43
C ILE A 30 6.64 -4.64 8.01
N SER A 31 7.16 -4.19 6.86
CA SER A 31 7.04 -2.80 6.40
C SER A 31 5.61 -2.24 6.27
N PRO A 32 4.53 -3.02 6.00
CA PRO A 32 3.16 -2.51 6.05
C PRO A 32 2.72 -2.08 7.46
N ASP A 33 3.37 -2.61 8.50
CA ASP A 33 3.10 -2.29 9.89
C ASP A 33 3.99 -1.15 10.42
N LEU A 34 3.98 0.01 9.72
CA LEU A 34 4.77 1.19 10.12
C LEU A 34 4.51 1.66 11.57
N ASN A 35 3.33 1.36 12.12
CA ASN A 35 3.00 1.63 13.51
C ASN A 35 3.87 0.82 14.49
N VAL A 36 4.32 -0.38 14.12
CA VAL A 36 5.24 -1.20 14.92
C VAL A 36 6.60 -0.50 15.00
N PHE A 37 7.10 0.05 13.90
CA PHE A 37 8.33 0.84 13.92
C PHE A 37 8.18 2.09 14.77
N ARG A 38 7.05 2.80 14.67
CA ARG A 38 6.76 3.95 15.51
C ARG A 38 6.78 3.58 17.00
N PHE A 39 6.21 2.43 17.37
CA PHE A 39 6.23 1.92 18.74
C PHE A 39 7.65 1.58 19.21
N LEU A 40 8.41 0.84 18.39
CA LEU A 40 9.77 0.40 18.71
C LEU A 40 10.74 1.58 18.83
N ILE A 41 10.66 2.55 17.92
CA ILE A 41 11.60 3.68 17.86
C ILE A 41 11.26 4.74 18.91
N LEU A 42 9.97 5.09 19.06
CA LEU A 42 9.57 6.20 19.93
C LEU A 42 9.24 5.76 21.35
N GLY A 43 9.32 4.46 21.67
CA GLY A 43 9.06 3.93 23.02
C GLY A 43 7.66 4.23 23.54
N LEU A 44 6.70 4.52 22.65
CA LEU A 44 5.35 4.93 23.03
C LEU A 44 4.63 3.75 23.68
N LYS A 45 4.48 3.76 25.01
CA LYS A 45 3.68 2.77 25.74
C LYS A 45 2.24 2.80 25.22
N ASN A 46 1.86 1.73 24.51
CA ASN A 46 0.54 1.39 23.97
C ASN A 46 -0.52 2.49 24.12
N PRO A 47 -0.84 3.26 23.05
CA PRO A 47 -2.07 4.03 23.04
C PRO A 47 -3.24 3.03 22.98
N ASP A 48 -3.78 2.74 24.16
CA ASP A 48 -5.14 2.32 24.47
C ASP A 48 -5.91 1.57 23.38
N LYS A 49 -6.21 0.28 23.63
CA LYS A 49 -7.43 -0.53 23.32
C LYS A 49 -8.15 -0.41 21.94
N LYS A 50 -7.79 0.53 21.07
CA LYS A 50 -8.24 0.73 19.68
C LYS A 50 -7.33 -0.04 18.70
N ARG A 51 -6.79 -1.16 19.17
CA ARG A 51 -6.01 -2.14 18.40
C ARG A 51 -6.76 -2.61 17.15
N THR A 52 -8.08 -2.45 17.13
CA THR A 52 -8.98 -2.72 16.00
C THR A 52 -8.82 -1.78 14.81
N HIS A 53 -8.11 -0.64 14.94
CA HIS A 53 -7.91 0.32 13.84
C HIS A 53 -6.54 0.27 13.17
N HIS A 54 -5.63 -0.64 13.57
CA HIS A 54 -4.31 -0.74 12.91
C HIS A 54 -4.39 -1.05 11.42
N HIS A 55 -5.47 -1.68 10.97
CA HIS A 55 -5.69 -2.02 9.55
C HIS A 55 -6.37 -0.91 8.73
N ALA A 56 -6.61 0.25 9.35
CA ALA A 56 -7.22 1.41 8.70
C ALA A 56 -6.18 2.47 8.28
N SER A 57 -4.89 2.25 8.61
CA SER A 57 -3.81 3.17 8.24
C SER A 57 -3.52 3.14 6.75
N LEU A 58 -2.94 4.23 6.23
CA LEU A 58 -2.51 4.32 4.83
C LEU A 58 -1.61 3.14 4.40
N SER A 59 -0.84 2.60 5.36
CA SER A 59 0.08 1.48 5.19
C SER A 59 -0.60 0.13 4.92
N HIS A 60 -1.93 0.09 4.95
CA HIS A 60 -2.76 -1.09 4.63
C HIS A 60 -3.63 -0.87 3.39
N TYR A 61 -3.32 0.10 2.51
CA TYR A 61 -3.94 0.17 1.18
C TYR A 61 -3.00 -0.44 0.13
N PRO A 62 -3.26 -1.67 -0.33
CA PRO A 62 -2.34 -2.42 -1.18
C PRO A 62 -1.92 -1.66 -2.43
N ILE A 63 -2.86 -0.95 -3.07
CA ILE A 63 -2.59 -0.20 -4.30
C ILE A 63 -1.55 0.91 -4.15
N PHE A 64 -1.38 1.45 -2.93
CA PHE A 64 -0.38 2.48 -2.65
C PHE A 64 0.89 1.88 -2.06
N VAL A 65 0.72 0.94 -1.14
CA VAL A 65 1.80 0.42 -0.30
C VAL A 65 2.71 -0.52 -1.09
N ILE A 66 2.14 -1.40 -1.92
CA ILE A 66 2.94 -2.32 -2.74
C ILE A 66 3.83 -1.53 -3.70
N PRO A 67 3.32 -0.59 -4.54
CA PRO A 67 4.19 0.19 -5.42
C PRO A 67 5.20 1.05 -4.66
N LEU A 68 4.80 1.67 -3.56
CA LEU A 68 5.69 2.53 -2.79
C LEU A 68 6.89 1.75 -2.25
N ILE A 69 6.65 0.63 -1.58
CA ILE A 69 7.71 -0.14 -0.91
C ILE A 69 8.59 -0.88 -1.93
N THR A 70 7.99 -1.41 -3.01
CA THR A 70 8.77 -2.05 -4.10
C THR A 70 9.73 -1.08 -4.75
N VAL A 71 9.28 0.13 -5.06
CA VAL A 71 10.09 1.18 -5.69
C VAL A 71 11.19 1.68 -4.75
N ILE A 72 10.87 1.88 -3.47
CA ILE A 72 11.87 2.24 -2.45
C ILE A 72 12.94 1.14 -2.34
N ALA A 73 12.54 -0.13 -2.26
CA ALA A 73 13.48 -1.24 -2.16
C ALA A 73 14.37 -1.36 -3.41
N ALA A 74 13.79 -1.23 -4.61
CA ALA A 74 14.53 -1.23 -5.87
C ALA A 74 15.59 -0.12 -5.92
N TYR A 75 15.23 1.09 -5.50
CA TYR A 75 16.14 2.24 -5.51
C TYR A 75 17.21 2.16 -4.42
N ALA A 76 16.82 1.81 -3.19
CA ALA A 76 17.71 1.82 -2.04
C ALA A 76 18.73 0.66 -2.06
N LEU A 77 18.34 -0.49 -2.63
CA LEU A 77 19.16 -1.70 -2.62
C LEU A 77 19.82 -1.99 -3.97
N GLY A 78 19.56 -1.15 -4.99
CA GLY A 78 20.29 -1.14 -6.26
C GLY A 78 20.02 -2.33 -7.19
N GLU A 79 19.15 -3.27 -6.81
CA GLU A 79 18.88 -4.47 -7.60
C GLU A 79 17.39 -4.70 -7.88
N THR A 80 17.16 -5.17 -9.09
CA THR A 80 15.89 -5.64 -9.64
C THR A 80 15.20 -6.68 -8.76
N MET A 81 15.99 -7.59 -8.21
CA MET A 81 15.54 -8.66 -7.34
C MET A 81 14.88 -8.12 -6.07
N TRP A 82 15.39 -7.03 -5.50
CA TRP A 82 14.82 -6.43 -4.30
C TRP A 82 13.45 -5.81 -4.51
N MET A 83 13.17 -5.33 -5.73
CA MET A 83 11.82 -4.93 -6.13
C MET A 83 10.83 -6.11 -5.98
N TRP A 84 11.21 -7.27 -6.52
CA TRP A 84 10.38 -8.48 -6.46
C TRP A 84 10.24 -9.01 -5.04
N ILE A 85 11.35 -9.10 -4.29
CA ILE A 85 11.33 -9.53 -2.89
C ILE A 85 10.42 -8.62 -2.08
N ALA A 86 10.57 -7.30 -2.18
CA ALA A 86 9.71 -6.34 -1.49
C ALA A 86 8.24 -6.50 -1.88
N GLY A 87 7.96 -6.65 -3.18
CA GLY A 87 6.60 -6.81 -3.70
C GLY A 87 5.93 -8.05 -3.16
N PHE A 88 6.60 -9.19 -3.22
CA PHE A 88 6.08 -10.44 -2.67
C PHE A 88 5.97 -10.39 -1.15
N CYS A 89 6.93 -9.81 -0.43
CA CYS A 89 6.85 -9.64 1.02
C CYS A 89 5.62 -8.84 1.43
N VAL A 90 5.43 -7.67 0.84
CA VAL A 90 4.31 -6.77 1.15
C VAL A 90 2.98 -7.38 0.70
N LEU A 91 2.93 -7.93 -0.52
CA LEU A 91 1.72 -8.58 -1.04
C LEU A 91 1.30 -9.73 -0.14
N TRP A 92 2.23 -10.59 0.25
CA TRP A 92 1.95 -11.76 1.08
C TRP A 92 1.50 -11.35 2.49
N HIS A 93 2.12 -10.33 3.08
CA HIS A 93 1.66 -9.74 4.34
C HIS A 93 0.20 -9.27 4.23
N LEU A 94 -0.13 -8.50 3.19
CA LEU A 94 -1.47 -7.99 2.96
C LEU A 94 -2.49 -9.11 2.63
N ILE A 95 -2.06 -10.20 1.99
CA ILE A 95 -2.92 -11.39 1.80
C ILE A 95 -3.28 -12.00 3.16
N HIS A 96 -2.32 -12.18 4.06
CA HIS A 96 -2.60 -12.66 5.42
C HIS A 96 -3.51 -11.72 6.20
N ASP A 97 -3.34 -10.41 6.01
CA ASP A 97 -4.19 -9.40 6.62
C ASP A 97 -5.57 -9.28 5.98
N THR A 98 -5.86 -10.03 4.90
CA THR A 98 -7.17 -10.02 4.24
C THR A 98 -8.16 -10.95 4.93
N LYS A 99 -9.42 -10.55 4.99
CA LYS A 99 -10.51 -11.34 5.58
C LYS A 99 -10.60 -12.72 4.92
N GLY A 100 -10.52 -13.76 5.75
CA GLY A 100 -10.51 -15.16 5.32
C GLY A 100 -9.12 -15.82 5.38
N CYS A 101 -8.05 -15.04 5.51
CA CYS A 101 -6.67 -15.53 5.61
C CYS A 101 -6.02 -15.30 7.00
N GLY A 102 -6.82 -14.94 8.00
CA GLY A 102 -6.38 -14.65 9.37
C GLY A 102 -6.49 -13.17 9.77
N GLY A 103 -6.67 -12.27 8.81
CA GLY A 103 -6.71 -10.83 9.03
C GLY A 103 -8.09 -10.18 9.01
N SER A 104 -8.11 -8.89 8.65
CA SER A 104 -9.25 -7.98 8.74
C SER A 104 -9.77 -7.51 7.37
N ASN A 105 -10.66 -6.51 7.36
CA ASN A 105 -11.31 -6.01 6.15
C ASN A 105 -10.38 -5.06 5.36
N LEU A 106 -9.40 -5.62 4.64
CA LEU A 106 -8.57 -4.84 3.74
C LEU A 106 -9.33 -4.38 2.50
N VAL A 107 -9.13 -3.11 2.14
CA VAL A 107 -9.72 -2.48 0.96
C VAL A 107 -8.65 -2.40 -0.14
N TRP A 108 -8.50 -3.49 -0.88
CA TRP A 108 -7.43 -3.68 -1.86
C TRP A 108 -7.32 -2.58 -2.92
N PHE A 109 -8.48 -2.09 -3.37
CA PHE A 109 -8.57 -1.15 -4.49
C PHE A 109 -9.08 0.23 -4.09
N TRP A 110 -8.95 0.62 -2.82
CA TRP A 110 -9.21 2.01 -2.42
C TRP A 110 -8.24 2.95 -3.15
N PRO A 111 -8.65 4.09 -3.75
CA PRO A 111 -9.94 4.77 -3.56
C PRO A 111 -11.04 4.38 -4.54
N PHE A 112 -10.75 3.52 -5.52
CA PHE A 112 -11.69 3.13 -6.59
C PHE A 112 -12.85 2.28 -6.05
N PHE A 113 -12.54 1.30 -5.21
CA PHE A 113 -13.54 0.46 -4.58
C PHE A 113 -13.41 0.55 -3.06
N LYS A 114 -14.54 0.81 -2.39
CA LYS A 114 -14.62 0.93 -0.93
C LYS A 114 -14.98 -0.40 -0.25
N LYS A 115 -15.37 -1.42 -1.03
CA LYS A 115 -15.76 -2.72 -0.49
C LYS A 115 -14.50 -3.52 -0.14
N PRO A 116 -14.38 -4.03 1.10
CA PRO A 116 -13.30 -4.94 1.44
C PRO A 116 -13.47 -6.26 0.69
N ILE A 117 -12.35 -6.86 0.31
CA ILE A 117 -12.32 -8.17 -0.36
C ILE A 117 -12.17 -9.26 0.71
N SER A 118 -12.83 -10.39 0.50
CA SER A 118 -12.61 -11.60 1.29
C SER A 118 -12.26 -12.73 0.34
N PHE A 119 -11.16 -13.43 0.61
CA PHE A 119 -10.71 -14.53 -0.26
C PHE A 119 -11.42 -15.84 0.05
N TRP A 120 -11.82 -16.05 1.31
CA TRP A 120 -12.59 -17.22 1.71
C TRP A 120 -13.91 -16.82 2.36
N PRO A 121 -15.06 -17.34 1.86
CA PRO A 121 -16.37 -17.12 2.46
C PRO A 121 -16.59 -17.95 3.73
N LEU A 122 -15.53 -18.25 4.49
CA LEU A 122 -15.61 -19.01 5.73
C LEU A 122 -16.24 -18.14 6.83
N GLY A 123 -17.57 -18.08 6.81
CA GLY A 123 -18.44 -18.39 7.94
C GLY A 123 -18.31 -17.61 9.24
N VAL A 124 -17.59 -16.49 9.29
CA VAL A 124 -17.60 -15.62 10.48
C VAL A 124 -18.19 -14.28 10.12
N GLU A 125 -19.51 -14.21 10.26
CA GLU A 125 -20.24 -13.02 10.70
C GLU A 125 -19.59 -12.50 11.99
N ARG A 126 -18.58 -11.63 11.87
CA ARG A 126 -18.40 -10.55 12.85
C ARG A 126 -18.96 -9.29 12.25
N GLU A 127 -20.29 -9.28 12.14
CA GLU A 127 -21.06 -8.15 11.64
C GLU A 127 -21.20 -7.04 12.70
N SER A 128 -20.68 -7.22 13.92
CA SER A 128 -20.84 -6.25 15.02
C SER A 128 -19.72 -5.21 15.19
N ILE A 129 -18.73 -5.11 14.29
CA ILE A 129 -17.71 -4.03 14.35
C ILE A 129 -18.07 -2.85 13.40
N ARG A 130 -19.22 -2.88 12.70
CA ARG A 130 -19.22 -2.52 11.27
C ARG A 130 -19.95 -1.26 10.77
N ALA A 131 -20.37 -0.30 11.58
CA ALA A 131 -20.93 0.96 11.04
C ALA A 131 -20.22 2.21 11.60
N ASP A 132 -20.22 2.38 12.92
CA ASP A 132 -19.69 3.59 13.56
C ASP A 132 -18.20 3.80 13.29
N SER A 133 -17.42 2.72 13.26
CA SER A 133 -15.98 2.78 12.98
C SER A 133 -15.66 3.14 11.52
N LEU A 134 -16.58 2.85 10.59
CA LEU A 134 -16.40 3.09 9.16
C LEU A 134 -16.76 4.53 8.82
N GLU A 135 -17.80 5.06 9.46
CA GLU A 135 -18.19 6.47 9.35
C GLU A 135 -17.18 7.38 10.04
N ASP A 136 -16.71 7.03 11.23
CA ASP A 136 -15.62 7.73 11.92
C ASP A 136 -14.30 7.67 11.15
N HIS A 137 -13.95 6.50 10.59
CA HIS A 137 -12.76 6.37 9.75
C HIS A 137 -12.90 7.15 8.45
N ARG A 138 -14.09 7.16 7.83
CA ARG A 138 -14.40 7.97 6.65
C ARG A 138 -14.28 9.45 6.99
N LYS A 139 -14.80 9.89 8.13
CA LYS A 139 -14.70 11.27 8.60
C LYS A 139 -13.23 11.64 8.81
N TRP A 140 -12.46 10.80 9.50
CA TRP A 140 -11.02 10.99 9.70
C TRP A 140 -10.24 11.05 8.38
N LEU A 141 -10.46 10.12 7.45
CA LEU A 141 -9.87 10.16 6.11
C LEU A 141 -10.30 11.43 5.37
N THR A 142 -11.56 11.83 5.48
CA THR A 142 -12.05 13.02 4.78
C THR A 142 -11.39 14.29 5.30
N GLU A 143 -11.26 14.40 6.62
CA GLU A 143 -10.65 15.53 7.31
C GLU A 143 -9.14 15.61 7.12
N ASN A 144 -8.44 14.46 7.08
CA ASN A 144 -6.98 14.40 7.10
C ASN A 144 -6.33 14.06 5.75
N TYR A 145 -7.05 13.39 4.84
CA TYR A 145 -6.50 12.87 3.58
C TYR A 145 -7.27 13.28 2.32
N VAL A 146 -8.61 13.30 2.33
CA VAL A 146 -9.45 13.60 1.15
C VAL A 146 -9.65 15.11 0.94
N LYS A 147 -9.46 15.94 1.97
CA LYS A 147 -9.24 17.37 1.74
C LYS A 147 -8.03 17.49 0.82
N PHE A 148 -8.31 17.80 -0.45
CA PHE A 148 -7.32 17.99 -1.49
C PHE A 148 -6.45 19.19 -1.08
N SER A 149 -5.43 18.91 -0.29
CA SER A 149 -4.44 19.87 0.12
C SER A 149 -3.35 19.90 -0.95
N VAL A 150 -2.68 21.04 -1.07
CA VAL A 150 -1.49 21.15 -1.92
C VAL A 150 -0.48 20.06 -1.55
N SER A 151 -0.39 19.70 -0.27
CA SER A 151 0.46 18.60 0.22
C SER A 151 0.07 17.23 -0.32
N SER A 152 -1.23 16.88 -0.38
CA SER A 152 -1.70 15.60 -0.95
C SER A 152 -1.42 15.52 -2.46
N PHE A 153 -1.62 16.63 -3.19
CA PHE A 153 -1.29 16.72 -4.60
C PHE A 153 0.22 16.58 -4.84
N CYS A 154 1.05 17.31 -4.08
CA CYS A 154 2.50 17.18 -4.13
C CYS A 154 2.98 15.76 -3.79
N GLY A 155 2.35 15.09 -2.82
CA GLY A 155 2.67 13.70 -2.46
C GLY A 155 2.38 12.72 -3.60
N ILE A 156 1.25 12.89 -4.29
CA ILE A 156 0.91 12.09 -5.48
C ILE A 156 1.91 12.37 -6.61
N VAL A 157 2.16 13.64 -6.94
CA VAL A 157 3.13 14.04 -7.97
C VAL A 157 4.53 13.50 -7.66
N PHE A 158 4.97 13.55 -6.40
CA PHE A 158 6.25 13.02 -5.97
C PHE A 158 6.31 11.50 -6.15
N ALA A 159 5.31 10.76 -5.63
CA ALA A 159 5.26 9.30 -5.78
C ALA A 159 5.29 8.88 -7.26
N LEU A 160 4.55 9.57 -8.11
CA LEU A 160 4.52 9.31 -9.56
C LEU A 160 5.84 9.65 -10.25
N SER A 161 6.52 10.72 -9.81
CA SER A 161 7.83 11.12 -10.33
C SER A 161 8.89 10.08 -9.97
N VAL A 162 8.84 9.54 -8.76
CA VAL A 162 9.73 8.46 -8.31
C VAL A 162 9.45 7.17 -9.08
N VAL A 163 8.18 6.76 -9.23
CA VAL A 163 7.79 5.58 -10.02
C VAL A 163 8.25 5.73 -11.48
N SER A 164 8.05 6.90 -12.07
CA SER A 164 8.46 7.19 -13.46
C SER A 164 9.98 7.17 -13.62
N GLY A 165 10.72 7.80 -12.71
CA GLY A 165 12.19 7.82 -12.73
C GLY A 165 12.79 6.42 -12.59
N VAL A 166 12.23 5.59 -11.70
CA VAL A 166 12.65 4.20 -11.54
C VAL A 166 12.34 3.38 -12.79
N THR A 167 11.14 3.51 -13.35
CA THR A 167 10.76 2.79 -14.59
C THR A 167 11.64 3.19 -15.77
N ALA A 168 11.96 4.48 -15.92
CA ALA A 168 12.82 5.00 -16.99
C ALA A 168 14.27 4.51 -16.89
N ASN A 169 14.84 4.53 -15.67
CA ASN A 169 16.20 4.00 -15.43
C ASN A 169 16.29 2.50 -15.72
N TYR A 170 15.23 1.77 -15.37
CA TYR A 170 15.24 0.32 -15.38
C TYR A 170 15.03 -0.28 -16.77
N PHE A 171 14.13 0.29 -17.57
CA PHE A 171 13.80 -0.27 -18.89
C PHE A 171 14.65 0.29 -20.04
N LYS A 172 15.58 1.23 -19.77
CA LYS A 172 16.20 2.08 -20.80
C LYS A 172 15.17 2.70 -21.76
N MET A 173 13.89 2.73 -21.37
CA MET A 173 12.84 3.39 -22.12
C MET A 173 13.10 4.87 -22.01
N THR A 174 13.03 5.58 -23.14
CA THR A 174 13.15 7.03 -23.15
C THR A 174 12.17 7.60 -22.12
N TYR A 175 12.73 8.35 -21.16
CA TYR A 175 12.07 8.95 -19.98
C TYR A 175 10.67 9.52 -20.29
N ASN A 176 10.47 9.99 -21.51
CA ASN A 176 9.24 10.59 -22.03
C ASN A 176 8.03 9.63 -22.12
N SER A 177 8.22 8.33 -22.32
CA SER A 177 7.10 7.40 -22.56
C SER A 177 6.42 6.89 -21.27
N GLY A 178 7.20 6.59 -20.23
CA GLY A 178 6.68 6.22 -18.91
C GLY A 178 6.01 7.39 -18.19
N VAL A 179 6.63 8.58 -18.23
CA VAL A 179 6.05 9.81 -17.67
C VAL A 179 4.74 10.16 -18.37
N LEU A 180 4.64 10.00 -19.69
CA LEU A 180 3.41 10.26 -20.44
C LEU A 180 2.28 9.31 -20.04
N ILE A 181 2.55 8.00 -19.93
CA ILE A 181 1.53 7.01 -19.54
C ILE A 181 1.04 7.26 -18.11
N LEU A 182 1.95 7.54 -17.17
CA LEU A 182 1.60 7.87 -15.78
C LEU A 182 0.86 9.22 -15.68
N THR A 183 1.28 10.23 -16.44
CA THR A 183 0.59 11.53 -16.49
C THR A 183 -0.82 11.39 -17.08
N LEU A 184 -0.99 10.58 -18.13
CA LEU A 184 -2.29 10.29 -18.72
C LEU A 184 -3.19 9.52 -17.76
N LEU A 185 -2.66 8.52 -17.05
CA LEU A 185 -3.39 7.81 -15.99
C LEU A 185 -3.87 8.77 -14.91
N VAL A 186 -3.02 9.69 -14.46
CA VAL A 186 -3.37 10.67 -13.43
C VAL A 186 -4.39 11.68 -13.93
N LEU A 187 -4.27 12.12 -15.18
CA LEU A 187 -5.26 12.99 -15.81
C LEU A 187 -6.62 12.30 -15.92
N VAL A 188 -6.64 11.01 -16.29
CA VAL A 188 -7.85 10.19 -16.36
C VAL A 188 -8.47 10.02 -14.96
N LEU A 189 -7.66 9.75 -13.94
CA LEU A 189 -8.14 9.63 -12.56
C LEU A 189 -8.64 10.98 -12.00
N PHE A 190 -7.99 12.08 -12.36
CA PHE A 190 -8.41 13.43 -12.01
C PHE A 190 -9.75 13.77 -12.65
N ILE A 191 -9.89 13.56 -13.96
CA ILE A 191 -11.14 13.77 -14.72
C ILE A 191 -12.24 12.88 -14.14
N TYR A 192 -11.96 11.61 -13.88
CA TYR A 192 -12.92 10.68 -13.29
C TYR A 192 -13.42 11.15 -11.92
N SER A 193 -12.52 11.61 -11.03
CA SER A 193 -12.94 12.11 -9.71
C SER A 193 -13.80 13.37 -9.80
N ARG A 194 -13.49 14.29 -10.73
CA ARG A 194 -14.29 15.49 -10.98
C ARG A 194 -15.67 15.16 -11.55
N LEU A 195 -15.74 14.23 -12.50
CA LEU A 195 -17.00 13.77 -13.08
C LEU A 195 -17.86 13.06 -12.02
N TYR A 196 -17.25 12.23 -11.18
CA TYR A 196 -17.93 11.56 -10.07
C TYR A 196 -18.56 12.55 -9.08
N ASP A 197 -17.81 13.59 -8.68
CA ASP A 197 -18.31 14.64 -7.78
C ASP A 197 -19.48 15.44 -8.40
N LEU A 198 -19.43 15.70 -9.71
CA LEU A 198 -20.50 16.39 -10.43
C LEU A 198 -21.76 15.53 -10.54
N PHE A 199 -21.62 14.23 -10.82
CA PHE A 199 -22.76 13.31 -10.91
C PHE A 199 -23.45 13.11 -9.56
N ILE A 200 -22.69 12.95 -8.46
CA ILE A 200 -23.30 12.79 -7.13
C ILE A 200 -24.04 14.06 -6.69
N LYS A 201 -23.45 15.24 -6.89
CA LYS A 201 -24.10 16.51 -6.51
C LYS A 201 -25.39 16.80 -7.27
N ASN A 202 -25.50 16.33 -8.52
CA ASN A 202 -26.72 16.49 -9.31
C ASN A 202 -27.78 15.42 -9.02
N SER A 203 -27.39 14.24 -8.53
CA SER A 203 -28.35 13.18 -8.15
C SER A 203 -29.11 13.43 -6.84
N GLN A 204 -28.72 14.45 -6.08
CA GLN A 204 -29.32 14.81 -4.79
C GLN A 204 -30.19 16.09 -4.85
N LYS A 205 -30.47 16.62 -6.04
CA LYS A 205 -31.43 17.69 -6.29
C LYS A 205 -32.62 17.14 -7.05
#